data_AF-A0A2J7ZTQ3-F1
#
_entry.id   AF-A0A2J7ZTQ3-F1
#
_cell.length_a   1.000
_cell.length_b   1.000
_cell.length_c   1.000
_cell.angle_alpha   90.00
_cell.angle_beta   90.00
_cell.angle_gamma   90.00
#
_symmetry.space_group_name_H-M   'P 1'
#
loop_
_entity.id
_entity.type
_entity.pdbx_description
1 polymer ?
#
loop_
_entity_poly.entity_id
_entity_poly.type
_entity_poly.pdbx_seq_one_letter_code
_entity_poly.pdbx_strand_id
1 'polypeptide(L)'
;MLLGGKDIVRLTFKAFHDVLRAQGDAIKAVERTVDTKAGRAEMATSLQQKANAADMAARLREAANEAVVKCVPCVSTVSRFVAEEKAGGAAAWGKGRAEVEDELWDKVSRKMFQEALSRKADVAQLDQTEARVGQELADLRALAARKADATALEEVSSRTERLRQRVEADSDTTAAALRTISATFDNTLADVRGRLEGCSSQLATLHRNMGSCETQLREVDTQFRESMSKKADAVEVYRLLDRKADAAAVTEALQHKASQETVEAVLSKVDGALDLASRLDALQRDVDGKLSEAKSLYTAMEGLARVEDVNKALLEVCAELENKAPVNEIVRLERQQGVVNSGFAQNMYMASTHLGFRVATILTVSPGLYEVSFGFYPAGGGPRARRAAPPHIQLLVNGEVALTALANPHAVQHAPGGGGGAATPNGSSGARSPRMGSAAPGSPGMERATSTTGLSSSPATGLTGWDVLALPAKAKLAVTYAGEERGEGFLGLRKL
;
A
#
# COMPACT_ATOMS: atom_id res chain seq x y z
N MET A 1 17.47 30.62 37.71
CA MET A 1 16.65 30.72 36.48
C MET A 1 16.05 29.36 36.19
N LEU A 2 14.85 29.10 36.70
CA LEU A 2 14.09 27.87 36.45
C LEU A 2 13.06 28.21 35.39
N LEU A 3 13.29 27.79 34.14
CA LEU A 3 12.22 27.73 33.15
C LEU A 3 11.21 26.72 33.71
N GLY A 4 10.11 27.22 34.27
CA GLY A 4 9.08 26.39 34.87
C GLY A 4 8.56 25.40 33.83
N GLY A 5 8.09 24.22 34.26
CA GLY A 5 7.64 23.15 33.34
C GLY A 5 6.62 23.60 32.28
N LYS A 6 5.92 24.72 32.51
CA LYS A 6 5.05 25.39 31.54
C LYS A 6 5.78 25.86 30.27
N ASP A 7 7.02 26.33 30.38
CA ASP A 7 7.80 26.81 29.24
C ASP A 7 8.37 25.66 28.42
N ILE A 8 8.72 24.54 29.06
CA ILE A 8 9.13 23.30 28.37
C ILE A 8 7.99 22.76 27.53
N VAL A 9 6.76 22.71 28.09
CA VAL A 9 5.57 22.26 27.35
C VAL A 9 5.25 23.21 26.18
N ARG A 10 5.42 24.53 26.36
CA ARG A 10 5.23 25.49 25.27
C ARG A 10 6.27 25.33 24.16
N LEU A 11 7.53 25.09 24.52
CA LEU A 11 8.60 24.90 23.55
C LEU A 11 8.40 23.62 22.73
N THR A 12 8.00 22.54 23.38
CA THR A 12 7.71 21.25 22.72
C THR A 12 6.51 21.33 21.79
N PHE A 13 5.40 21.97 22.21
CA PHE A 13 4.26 22.18 21.32
C PHE A 13 4.59 23.07 20.13
N LYS A 14 5.44 24.09 20.33
CA LYS A 14 5.89 24.95 19.24
C LYS A 14 6.74 24.17 18.23
N ALA A 15 7.72 23.40 18.70
CA ALA A 15 8.54 22.55 17.84
C ALA A 15 7.69 21.52 17.07
N PHE A 16 6.71 20.90 17.74
CA PHE A 16 5.79 19.96 17.09
C PHE A 16 4.92 20.63 16.01
N HIS A 17 4.39 21.83 16.30
CA HIS A 17 3.62 22.61 15.33
C HIS A 17 4.47 23.00 14.10
N ASP A 18 5.72 23.38 14.30
CA ASP A 18 6.63 23.76 13.22
C ASP A 18 6.95 22.55 12.32
N VAL A 19 7.11 21.35 12.89
CA VAL A 19 7.26 20.10 12.12
C VAL A 19 6.00 19.80 11.30
N LEU A 20 4.81 19.88 11.89
CA LEU A 20 3.55 19.66 11.17
C LEU A 20 3.36 20.65 10.02
N ARG A 21 3.76 21.91 10.22
CA ARG A 21 3.70 22.94 9.18
C ARG A 21 4.65 22.63 8.03
N ALA A 22 5.89 22.27 8.33
CA ALA A 22 6.89 21.88 7.33
C ALA A 22 6.44 20.65 6.52
N GLN A 23 5.83 19.65 7.18
CA GLN A 23 5.24 18.49 6.50
C GLN A 23 4.07 18.89 5.59
N GLY A 24 3.18 19.77 6.05
CA GLY A 24 2.07 20.26 5.23
C GLY A 24 2.52 21.03 3.98
N ASP A 25 3.59 21.82 4.10
CA ASP A 25 4.16 22.55 2.96
C ASP A 25 4.87 21.60 1.97
N ALA A 26 5.54 20.55 2.47
CA ALA A 26 6.12 19.50 1.64
C ALA A 26 5.06 18.71 0.86
N ILE A 27 3.95 18.34 1.50
CA ILE A 27 2.82 17.67 0.83
C ILE A 27 2.26 18.54 -0.28
N LYS A 28 2.02 19.83 -0.02
CA LYS A 28 1.55 20.77 -1.06
C LYS A 28 2.54 20.93 -2.21
N ALA A 29 3.84 20.87 -1.95
CA ALA A 29 4.86 20.92 -3.01
C ALA A 29 4.82 19.64 -3.87
N VAL A 30 4.62 18.48 -3.25
CA VAL A 30 4.43 17.21 -3.97
C VAL A 30 3.15 17.25 -4.81
N GLU A 31 2.03 17.73 -4.28
CA GLU A 31 0.76 17.88 -5.01
C GLU A 31 0.94 18.75 -6.27
N ARG A 32 1.57 19.92 -6.16
CA ARG A 32 1.87 20.78 -7.33
C ARG A 32 2.80 20.11 -8.34
N THR A 33 3.73 19.28 -7.87
CA THR A 33 4.65 18.55 -8.74
C THR A 33 3.93 17.41 -9.46
N VAL A 34 2.98 16.73 -8.80
CA VAL A 34 2.14 15.68 -9.40
C VAL A 34 1.20 16.29 -10.44
N ASP A 35 0.57 17.43 -10.13
CA ASP A 35 -0.31 18.13 -11.08
C ASP A 35 0.43 18.65 -12.33
N THR A 36 1.73 18.99 -12.19
CA THR A 36 2.56 19.43 -13.32
C THR A 36 3.21 18.26 -14.09
N LYS A 37 3.50 17.13 -13.42
CA LYS A 37 4.05 15.90 -14.04
C LYS A 37 2.98 14.95 -14.61
N ALA A 38 1.71 15.09 -14.25
CA ALA A 38 0.57 14.52 -14.99
C ALA A 38 0.34 15.32 -16.30
N GLY A 39 1.43 15.58 -17.02
CA GLY A 39 1.51 16.53 -18.09
C GLY A 39 0.66 16.07 -19.27
N ARG A 40 -0.33 16.90 -19.61
CA ARG A 40 -1.04 16.91 -20.90
C ARG A 40 -0.11 16.69 -22.11
N ALA A 41 1.17 17.09 -21.99
CA ALA A 41 2.21 16.88 -22.99
C ALA A 41 2.57 15.39 -23.22
N GLU A 42 2.69 14.58 -22.17
CA GLU A 42 2.99 13.14 -22.31
C GLU A 42 1.78 12.35 -22.81
N MET A 43 0.58 12.77 -22.42
CA MET A 43 -0.66 12.20 -22.95
C MET A 43 -0.85 12.58 -24.43
N ALA A 44 -0.50 13.81 -24.83
CA ALA A 44 -0.52 14.24 -26.22
C ALA A 44 0.49 13.48 -27.10
N THR A 45 1.71 13.25 -26.63
CA THR A 45 2.69 12.44 -27.37
C THR A 45 2.28 10.97 -27.46
N SER A 46 1.65 10.42 -26.42
CA SER A 46 1.12 9.05 -26.45
C SER A 46 -0.06 8.90 -27.43
N LEU A 47 -0.96 9.89 -27.49
CA LEU A 47 -2.05 9.91 -28.48
C LEU A 47 -1.52 10.08 -29.91
N GLN A 48 -0.50 10.93 -30.11
CA GLN A 48 0.16 11.11 -31.40
C GLN A 48 0.84 9.81 -31.89
N GLN A 49 1.51 9.08 -30.98
CA GLN A 49 2.12 7.78 -31.32
C GLN A 49 1.05 6.72 -31.68
N LYS A 50 -0.11 6.76 -31.03
CA LYS A 50 -1.23 5.85 -31.32
C LYS A 50 -1.87 6.15 -32.68
N ALA A 51 -1.95 7.41 -33.08
CA ALA A 51 -2.40 7.80 -34.42
C ALA A 51 -1.44 7.27 -35.51
N ASN A 52 -0.12 7.41 -35.31
CA ASN A 52 0.88 6.91 -36.25
C ASN A 52 0.85 5.36 -36.40
N ALA A 53 0.53 4.63 -35.33
CA ALA A 53 0.39 3.18 -35.38
C ALA A 53 -0.85 2.73 -36.18
N ALA A 54 -1.96 3.48 -36.09
CA ALA A 54 -3.16 3.22 -36.88
C ALA A 54 -2.91 3.46 -38.38
N ASP A 55 -2.16 4.51 -38.74
CA ASP A 55 -1.77 4.79 -40.13
C ASP A 55 -0.86 3.71 -40.71
N MET A 56 0.08 3.18 -39.91
CA MET A 56 0.92 2.06 -40.34
C MET A 56 0.12 0.78 -40.58
N ALA A 57 -0.89 0.50 -39.74
CA ALA A 57 -1.78 -0.64 -39.93
C ALA A 57 -2.65 -0.50 -41.20
N ALA A 58 -3.06 0.72 -41.55
CA ALA A 58 -3.78 1.00 -42.80
C ALA A 58 -2.89 0.77 -44.03
N ARG A 59 -1.64 1.27 -44.00
CA ARG A 59 -0.65 1.06 -45.09
C ARG A 59 -0.32 -0.42 -45.31
N LEU A 60 -0.22 -1.21 -44.23
CA LEU A 60 0.01 -2.65 -44.35
C LEU A 60 -1.16 -3.38 -45.01
N ARG A 61 -2.42 -2.96 -44.76
CA ARG A 61 -3.59 -3.52 -45.47
C ARG A 61 -3.60 -3.14 -46.93
N GLU A 62 -3.24 -1.90 -47.27
CA GLU A 62 -3.17 -1.44 -48.65
C GLU A 62 -2.10 -2.21 -49.43
N ALA A 63 -0.90 -2.39 -48.85
CA ALA A 63 0.16 -3.20 -49.44
C ALA A 63 -0.25 -4.68 -49.63
N ALA A 64 -0.99 -5.26 -48.68
CA ALA A 64 -1.51 -6.62 -48.80
C ALA A 64 -2.54 -6.74 -49.94
N ASN A 65 -3.42 -5.75 -50.11
CA ASN A 65 -4.38 -5.72 -51.21
C ASN A 65 -3.69 -5.53 -52.57
N GLU A 66 -2.66 -4.69 -52.64
CA GLU A 66 -1.89 -4.49 -53.87
C GLU A 66 -1.13 -5.76 -54.30
N ALA A 67 -0.62 -6.53 -53.34
CA ALA A 67 0.01 -7.83 -53.61
C ALA A 67 -0.99 -8.87 -54.17
N VAL A 68 -2.24 -8.87 -53.68
CA VAL A 68 -3.29 -9.75 -54.20
C VAL A 68 -3.67 -9.38 -55.63
N VAL A 69 -3.82 -8.08 -55.94
CA VAL A 69 -4.19 -7.62 -57.29
C VAL A 69 -3.09 -7.90 -58.33
N LYS A 70 -1.81 -7.81 -57.95
CA LYS A 70 -0.68 -8.14 -58.83
C LYS A 70 -0.50 -9.63 -59.12
N CYS A 71 -1.12 -10.53 -58.34
CA CYS A 71 -1.06 -11.98 -58.55
C CYS A 71 -2.19 -12.54 -59.44
N VAL A 72 -3.20 -11.73 -59.79
CA VAL A 72 -4.32 -12.13 -60.67
C VAL A 72 -3.99 -12.25 -62.18
N PRO A 73 -2.92 -11.66 -62.78
CA PRO A 73 -2.72 -11.74 -64.23
C PRO A 73 -2.35 -13.12 -64.79
N CYS A 74 -2.03 -14.12 -63.96
CA CYS A 74 -1.61 -15.43 -64.46
C CYS A 74 -2.75 -16.32 -64.98
N VAL A 75 -4.03 -15.97 -64.73
CA VAL A 75 -5.17 -16.80 -65.16
C VAL A 75 -5.69 -16.41 -66.55
N SER A 76 -5.60 -15.13 -66.95
CA SER A 76 -6.08 -14.67 -68.27
C SER A 76 -5.17 -15.03 -69.45
N THR A 77 -3.89 -15.32 -69.20
CA THR A 77 -2.91 -15.65 -70.25
C THR A 77 -3.10 -17.07 -70.79
N VAL A 78 -3.65 -17.99 -69.97
CA VAL A 78 -3.93 -19.38 -70.38
C VAL A 78 -5.17 -19.47 -71.29
N SER A 79 -6.15 -18.58 -71.13
CA SER A 79 -7.35 -18.57 -72.00
C SER A 79 -7.08 -18.03 -73.41
N ARG A 80 -5.97 -17.30 -73.63
CA ARG A 80 -5.64 -16.72 -74.94
C ARG A 80 -4.96 -17.72 -75.88
N PHE A 81 -4.18 -18.66 -75.34
CA PHE A 81 -3.51 -19.69 -76.14
C PHE A 81 -4.47 -20.75 -76.73
N VAL A 82 -5.65 -20.95 -76.15
CA VAL A 82 -6.64 -21.92 -76.66
C VAL A 82 -7.49 -21.36 -77.80
N ALA A 83 -7.49 -20.04 -78.02
CA ALA A 83 -8.30 -19.40 -79.06
C ALA A 83 -7.59 -19.25 -80.42
N GLU A 84 -6.25 -19.36 -80.48
CA GLU A 84 -5.46 -19.10 -81.70
C GLU A 84 -5.21 -20.33 -82.58
N GLU A 85 -5.52 -21.54 -82.11
CA GLU A 85 -5.27 -22.80 -82.84
C GLU A 85 -6.50 -23.33 -83.62
N LYS A 86 -7.44 -22.45 -84.01
CA LYS A 86 -8.63 -22.81 -84.81
C LYS A 86 -8.79 -22.06 -86.13
N ALA A 87 -7.81 -21.24 -86.54
CA ALA A 87 -7.88 -20.44 -87.76
C ALA A 87 -6.70 -20.72 -88.70
N GLY A 88 -6.71 -21.88 -89.37
CA GLY A 88 -5.78 -22.08 -90.48
C GLY A 88 -5.83 -23.46 -91.11
N GLY A 89 -6.36 -23.55 -92.34
CA GLY A 89 -6.00 -24.65 -93.25
C GLY A 89 -7.16 -25.40 -93.88
N ALA A 90 -7.94 -24.73 -94.73
CA ALA A 90 -8.79 -25.39 -95.73
C ALA A 90 -8.37 -24.93 -97.13
N ALA A 91 -7.70 -25.78 -97.89
CA ALA A 91 -7.80 -25.79 -99.36
C ALA A 91 -7.18 -27.06 -99.97
N ALA A 92 -8.00 -27.72 -100.78
CA ALA A 92 -7.69 -28.71 -101.80
C ALA A 92 -7.26 -30.12 -101.32
N TRP A 93 -8.06 -31.12 -101.71
CA TRP A 93 -7.69 -32.28 -102.54
C TRP A 93 -8.86 -33.28 -102.45
N GLY A 94 -9.68 -33.29 -103.51
CA GLY A 94 -11.00 -33.93 -103.53
C GLY A 94 -10.95 -35.42 -103.89
N LYS A 95 -11.81 -36.17 -103.19
CA LYS A 95 -12.50 -37.38 -103.64
C LYS A 95 -11.77 -38.75 -103.62
N GLY A 96 -10.65 -38.85 -102.90
CA GLY A 96 -10.18 -40.08 -102.25
C GLY A 96 -9.97 -39.93 -100.74
N ARG A 97 -10.29 -38.73 -100.23
CA ARG A 97 -9.96 -38.27 -98.88
C ARG A 97 -11.03 -38.61 -97.85
N ALA A 98 -12.29 -38.82 -98.21
CA ALA A 98 -13.36 -39.01 -97.23
C ALA A 98 -13.25 -40.33 -96.44
N GLU A 99 -12.91 -41.45 -97.09
CA GLU A 99 -12.70 -42.72 -96.36
C GLU A 99 -11.40 -42.73 -95.55
N VAL A 100 -10.33 -42.11 -96.07
CA VAL A 100 -9.07 -41.97 -95.34
C VAL A 100 -9.20 -40.91 -94.24
N GLU A 101 -10.01 -39.87 -94.40
CA GLU A 101 -10.35 -38.88 -93.36
C GLU A 101 -11.20 -39.52 -92.29
N ASP A 102 -12.21 -40.33 -92.59
CA ASP A 102 -12.98 -40.99 -91.54
C ASP A 102 -12.10 -42.00 -90.77
N GLU A 103 -11.24 -42.76 -91.46
CA GLU A 103 -10.34 -43.70 -90.78
C GLU A 103 -9.21 -42.99 -90.02
N LEU A 104 -8.67 -41.88 -90.54
CA LEU A 104 -7.73 -41.02 -89.81
C LEU A 104 -8.41 -40.27 -88.68
N TRP A 105 -9.63 -39.77 -88.84
CA TRP A 105 -10.38 -39.12 -87.77
C TRP A 105 -10.69 -40.11 -86.68
N ASP A 106 -10.98 -41.36 -87.00
CA ASP A 106 -11.25 -42.39 -86.00
C ASP A 106 -9.96 -42.90 -85.32
N LYS A 107 -8.83 -42.94 -86.04
CA LYS A 107 -7.51 -43.26 -85.45
C LYS A 107 -6.90 -42.08 -84.67
N VAL A 108 -7.00 -40.86 -85.17
CA VAL A 108 -6.57 -39.62 -84.50
C VAL A 108 -7.47 -39.36 -83.30
N SER A 109 -8.79 -39.56 -83.39
CA SER A 109 -9.69 -39.44 -82.24
C SER A 109 -9.40 -40.52 -81.19
N ARG A 110 -9.14 -41.77 -81.59
CA ARG A 110 -8.72 -42.80 -80.63
C ARG A 110 -7.36 -42.50 -80.00
N LYS A 111 -6.37 -42.05 -80.77
CA LYS A 111 -5.04 -41.70 -80.24
C LYS A 111 -5.10 -40.47 -79.34
N MET A 112 -5.82 -39.43 -79.73
CA MET A 112 -6.06 -38.22 -78.92
C MET A 112 -6.85 -38.55 -77.65
N PHE A 113 -7.83 -39.45 -77.72
CA PHE A 113 -8.59 -39.90 -76.56
C PHE A 113 -7.73 -40.74 -75.61
N GLN A 114 -6.86 -41.60 -76.15
CA GLN A 114 -5.94 -42.41 -75.38
C GLN A 114 -4.85 -41.55 -74.73
N GLU A 115 -4.30 -40.57 -75.45
CA GLU A 115 -3.38 -39.56 -74.89
C GLU A 115 -4.07 -38.65 -73.86
N ALA A 116 -5.35 -38.30 -74.06
CA ALA A 116 -6.13 -37.54 -73.09
C ALA A 116 -6.44 -38.35 -71.82
N LEU A 117 -6.63 -39.68 -71.94
CA LEU A 117 -6.78 -40.57 -70.80
C LEU A 117 -5.46 -40.75 -70.05
N SER A 118 -4.33 -40.89 -70.75
CA SER A 118 -3.00 -40.92 -70.12
C SER A 118 -2.70 -39.61 -69.38
N ARG A 119 -2.96 -38.46 -70.03
CA ARG A 119 -2.83 -37.15 -69.38
C ARG A 119 -3.79 -36.98 -68.20
N LYS A 120 -5.01 -37.53 -68.26
CA LYS A 120 -5.93 -37.53 -67.09
C LYS A 120 -5.41 -38.40 -65.95
N ALA A 121 -4.79 -39.54 -66.25
CA ALA A 121 -4.16 -40.38 -65.24
C ALA A 121 -2.98 -39.64 -64.58
N ASP A 122 -2.19 -38.91 -65.37
CA ASP A 122 -1.10 -38.06 -64.85
C ASP A 122 -1.62 -36.88 -64.02
N VAL A 123 -2.74 -36.24 -64.44
CA VAL A 123 -3.38 -35.17 -63.67
C VAL A 123 -3.95 -35.69 -62.35
N ALA A 124 -4.55 -36.88 -62.31
CA ALA A 124 -5.00 -37.48 -61.05
C ALA A 124 -3.84 -37.81 -60.10
N GLN A 125 -2.68 -38.22 -60.65
CA GLN A 125 -1.45 -38.39 -59.85
C GLN A 125 -0.91 -37.03 -59.35
N LEU A 126 -1.02 -35.96 -60.15
CA LEU A 126 -0.66 -34.62 -59.72
C LEU A 126 -1.61 -34.11 -58.61
N ASP A 127 -2.92 -34.29 -58.74
CA ASP A 127 -3.88 -33.92 -57.69
C ASP A 127 -3.61 -34.68 -56.39
N GLN A 128 -3.23 -35.96 -56.48
CA GLN A 128 -2.87 -36.76 -55.32
C GLN A 128 -1.55 -36.31 -54.67
N THR A 129 -0.55 -35.91 -55.48
CA THR A 129 0.71 -35.38 -54.95
C THR A 129 0.54 -33.97 -54.38
N GLU A 130 -0.30 -33.13 -54.99
CA GLU A 130 -0.66 -31.81 -54.46
C GLU A 130 -1.38 -31.93 -53.12
N ALA A 131 -2.37 -32.82 -53.00
CA ALA A 131 -3.05 -33.09 -51.74
C ALA A 131 -2.09 -33.59 -50.65
N ARG A 132 -1.15 -34.47 -51.01
CA ARG A 132 -0.13 -34.99 -50.09
C ARG A 132 0.83 -33.88 -49.63
N VAL A 133 1.35 -33.07 -50.54
CA VAL A 133 2.24 -31.94 -50.20
C VAL A 133 1.49 -30.88 -49.39
N GLY A 134 0.22 -30.63 -49.69
CA GLY A 134 -0.64 -29.73 -48.92
C GLY A 134 -0.79 -30.18 -47.46
N GLN A 135 -0.99 -31.49 -47.25
CA GLN A 135 -1.05 -32.08 -45.92
C GLN A 135 0.31 -31.98 -45.19
N GLU A 136 1.41 -32.35 -45.85
CA GLU A 136 2.77 -32.26 -45.29
C GLU A 136 3.13 -30.80 -44.90
N LEU A 137 2.74 -29.81 -45.71
CA LEU A 137 2.90 -28.38 -45.37
C LEU A 137 2.03 -27.93 -44.19
N ALA A 138 0.81 -28.45 -44.07
CA ALA A 138 -0.06 -28.16 -42.92
C ALA A 138 0.55 -28.72 -41.62
N ASP A 139 1.07 -29.94 -41.66
CA ASP A 139 1.71 -30.59 -40.53
C ASP A 139 3.00 -29.87 -40.11
N LEU A 140 3.83 -29.45 -41.08
CA LEU A 140 5.04 -28.66 -40.82
C LEU A 140 4.72 -27.29 -40.21
N ARG A 141 3.67 -26.60 -40.68
CA ARG A 141 3.20 -25.34 -40.07
C ARG A 141 2.73 -25.54 -38.64
N ALA A 142 1.99 -26.62 -38.35
CA ALA A 142 1.54 -26.95 -37.00
C ALA A 142 2.72 -27.26 -36.06
N LEU A 143 3.74 -27.96 -36.55
CA LEU A 143 4.94 -28.29 -35.79
C LEU A 143 5.81 -27.05 -35.54
N ALA A 144 5.94 -26.17 -36.52
CA ALA A 144 6.64 -24.88 -36.39
C ALA A 144 5.95 -23.95 -35.36
N ALA A 145 4.61 -23.86 -35.39
CA ALA A 145 3.85 -23.09 -34.40
C ALA A 145 4.08 -23.63 -32.98
N ARG A 146 3.98 -24.94 -32.76
CA ARG A 146 4.24 -25.57 -31.46
C ARG A 146 5.68 -25.35 -30.96
N LYS A 147 6.67 -25.36 -31.84
CA LYS A 147 8.07 -25.10 -31.48
C LYS A 147 8.32 -23.63 -31.13
N ALA A 148 7.74 -22.70 -31.89
CA ALA A 148 7.84 -21.27 -31.61
C ALA A 148 7.23 -20.91 -30.24
N ASP A 149 6.10 -21.52 -29.90
CA ASP A 149 5.46 -21.34 -28.60
C ASP A 149 6.29 -21.97 -27.46
N ALA A 150 6.92 -23.12 -27.68
CA ALA A 150 7.75 -23.78 -26.68
C ALA A 150 9.00 -22.97 -26.33
N THR A 151 9.72 -22.42 -27.32
CA THR A 151 10.93 -21.63 -27.07
C THR A 151 10.60 -20.28 -26.42
N ALA A 152 9.51 -19.63 -26.85
CA ALA A 152 9.04 -18.40 -26.22
C ALA A 152 8.62 -18.63 -24.76
N LEU A 153 7.95 -19.74 -24.47
CA LEU A 153 7.55 -20.10 -23.11
C LEU A 153 8.76 -20.40 -22.22
N GLU A 154 9.78 -21.10 -22.74
CA GLU A 154 11.03 -21.36 -21.99
C GLU A 154 11.80 -20.07 -21.70
N GLU A 155 11.86 -19.13 -22.66
CA GLU A 155 12.47 -17.82 -22.44
C GLU A 155 11.72 -17.02 -21.36
N VAL A 156 10.38 -16.95 -21.43
CA VAL A 156 9.56 -16.28 -20.41
C VAL A 156 9.70 -16.95 -19.04
N SER A 157 9.75 -18.28 -18.98
CA SER A 157 9.99 -19.04 -17.76
C SER A 157 11.36 -18.68 -17.15
N SER A 158 12.42 -18.70 -17.95
CA SER A 158 13.77 -18.34 -17.51
C SER A 158 13.87 -16.89 -17.03
N ARG A 159 13.16 -15.96 -17.70
CA ARG A 159 13.11 -14.54 -17.31
C ARG A 159 12.32 -14.35 -16.02
N THR A 160 11.23 -15.08 -15.85
CA THR A 160 10.41 -15.06 -14.62
C THR A 160 11.23 -15.60 -13.44
N GLU A 161 12.01 -16.66 -13.64
CA GLU A 161 12.88 -17.21 -12.60
C GLU A 161 14.00 -16.23 -12.22
N ARG A 162 14.65 -15.57 -13.19
CA ARG A 162 15.65 -14.52 -12.91
C ARG A 162 15.05 -13.31 -12.18
N LEU A 163 13.81 -12.94 -12.48
CA LEU A 163 13.10 -11.87 -11.77
C LEU A 163 12.78 -12.31 -10.33
N ARG A 164 12.34 -13.55 -10.14
CA ARG A 164 12.09 -14.13 -8.83
C ARG A 164 13.34 -14.11 -7.96
N GLN A 165 14.47 -14.57 -8.50
CA GLN A 165 15.77 -14.56 -7.79
C GLN A 165 16.23 -13.14 -7.43
N ARG A 166 16.00 -12.14 -8.30
CA ARG A 166 16.30 -10.74 -7.99
C ARG A 166 15.43 -10.19 -6.87
N VAL A 167 14.11 -10.43 -6.93
CA VAL A 167 13.18 -10.00 -5.89
C VAL A 167 13.52 -10.65 -4.54
N GLU A 168 13.94 -11.91 -4.55
CA GLU A 168 14.39 -12.61 -3.33
C GLU A 168 15.68 -11.99 -2.76
N ALA A 169 16.67 -11.70 -3.60
CA ALA A 169 17.89 -11.01 -3.19
C ALA A 169 17.65 -9.58 -2.68
N ASP A 170 16.73 -8.84 -3.31
CA ASP A 170 16.33 -7.49 -2.91
C ASP A 170 15.55 -7.51 -1.58
N SER A 171 14.72 -8.55 -1.38
CA SER A 171 14.03 -8.78 -0.11
C SER A 171 15.01 -9.08 1.02
N ASP A 172 16.04 -9.90 0.77
CA ASP A 172 17.05 -10.24 1.76
C ASP A 172 17.93 -9.04 2.14
N THR A 173 18.32 -8.22 1.16
CA THR A 173 19.06 -6.97 1.42
C THR A 173 18.21 -5.96 2.18
N THR A 174 16.92 -5.83 1.85
CA THR A 174 15.99 -5.00 2.61
C THR A 174 15.82 -5.50 4.05
N ALA A 175 15.67 -6.81 4.24
CA ALA A 175 15.58 -7.42 5.56
C ALA A 175 16.86 -7.21 6.38
N ALA A 176 18.04 -7.31 5.76
CA ALA A 176 19.32 -7.01 6.41
C ALA A 176 19.42 -5.54 6.83
N ALA A 177 19.06 -4.61 5.95
CA ALA A 177 19.04 -3.18 6.26
C ALA A 177 18.11 -2.85 7.44
N LEU A 178 16.91 -3.44 7.47
CA LEU A 178 15.97 -3.27 8.57
C LEU A 178 16.50 -3.81 9.91
N ARG A 179 17.24 -4.93 9.91
CA ARG A 179 17.91 -5.44 11.13
C ARG A 179 18.99 -4.49 11.62
N THR A 180 19.78 -3.91 10.73
CA THR A 180 20.80 -2.90 11.08
C THR A 180 20.15 -1.64 11.66
N ILE A 181 19.07 -1.17 11.05
CA ILE A 181 18.30 -0.03 11.57
C ILE A 181 17.73 -0.36 12.95
N SER A 182 17.12 -1.53 13.15
CA SER A 182 16.61 -1.94 14.47
C SER A 182 17.72 -1.97 15.52
N ALA A 183 18.89 -2.52 15.20
CA ALA A 183 20.03 -2.58 16.11
C ALA A 183 20.56 -1.18 16.47
N THR A 184 20.61 -0.26 15.49
CA THR A 184 21.00 1.14 15.77
C THR A 184 19.98 1.85 16.67
N PHE A 185 18.68 1.63 16.46
CA PHE A 185 17.64 2.14 17.36
C PHE A 185 17.80 1.59 18.78
N ASP A 186 18.00 0.29 18.95
CA ASP A 186 18.17 -0.33 20.27
C ASP A 186 19.41 0.24 20.99
N ASN A 187 20.51 0.46 20.27
CA ASN A 187 21.71 1.10 20.83
C ASN A 187 21.45 2.56 21.26
N THR A 188 20.73 3.34 20.44
CA THR A 188 20.38 4.73 20.82
C THR A 188 19.44 4.77 22.02
N LEU A 189 18.49 3.84 22.12
CA LEU A 189 17.60 3.74 23.28
C LEU A 189 18.36 3.34 24.54
N ALA A 190 19.33 2.42 24.43
CA ALA A 190 20.21 2.06 25.54
C ALA A 190 21.05 3.25 26.02
N ASP A 191 21.61 4.04 25.12
CA ASP A 191 22.37 5.26 25.46
C ASP A 191 21.48 6.30 26.16
N VAL A 192 20.30 6.59 25.60
CA VAL A 192 19.34 7.53 26.22
C VAL A 192 18.91 7.07 27.60
N ARG A 193 18.67 5.78 27.80
CA ARG A 193 18.36 5.22 29.14
C ARG A 193 19.53 5.39 30.10
N GLY A 194 20.75 5.08 29.68
CA GLY A 194 21.95 5.26 30.50
C GLY A 194 22.15 6.72 30.91
N ARG A 195 21.94 7.68 29.99
CA ARG A 195 22.01 9.11 30.30
C ARG A 195 20.91 9.55 31.26
N LEU A 196 19.68 9.02 31.11
CA LEU A 196 18.56 9.32 32.00
C LEU A 196 18.80 8.80 33.42
N GLU A 197 19.32 7.59 33.55
CA GLU A 197 19.74 7.01 34.83
C GLU A 197 20.86 7.85 35.48
N GLY A 198 21.82 8.31 34.67
CA GLY A 198 22.84 9.28 35.07
C GLY A 198 22.24 10.56 35.65
N CYS A 199 21.32 11.22 34.94
CA CYS A 199 20.64 12.41 35.44
C CYS A 199 19.83 12.15 36.72
N SER A 200 19.17 10.99 36.82
CA SER A 200 18.43 10.58 38.02
C SER A 200 19.36 10.47 39.24
N SER A 201 20.53 9.85 39.07
CA SER A 201 21.53 9.74 40.14
C SER A 201 22.10 11.10 40.58
N GLN A 202 22.30 12.02 39.62
CA GLN A 202 22.72 13.41 39.90
C GLN A 202 21.65 14.17 40.68
N LEU A 203 20.38 14.02 40.31
CA LEU A 203 19.26 14.66 40.99
C LEU A 203 19.09 14.12 42.43
N ALA A 204 19.26 12.82 42.64
CA ALA A 204 19.27 12.22 43.97
C ALA A 204 20.43 12.78 44.83
N THR A 205 21.60 12.99 44.24
CA THR A 205 22.75 13.59 44.93
C THR A 205 22.48 15.05 45.31
N LEU A 206 21.90 15.84 44.40
CA LEU A 206 21.48 17.21 44.68
C LEU A 206 20.45 17.28 45.80
N HIS A 207 19.47 16.37 45.83
CA HIS A 207 18.49 16.29 46.92
C HIS A 207 19.14 16.02 48.28
N ARG A 208 20.13 15.12 48.35
CA ARG A 208 20.89 14.87 49.59
C ARG A 208 21.67 16.11 50.03
N ASN A 209 22.32 16.79 49.10
CA ASN A 209 23.08 18.01 49.38
C ASN A 209 22.16 19.14 49.87
N MET A 210 20.99 19.30 49.26
CA MET A 210 19.98 20.27 49.68
C MET A 210 19.45 19.96 51.09
N GLY A 211 19.18 18.68 51.39
CA GLY A 211 18.80 18.25 52.74
C GLY A 211 19.88 18.57 53.79
N SER A 212 21.17 18.38 53.45
CA SER A 212 22.29 18.76 54.31
C SER A 212 22.36 20.27 54.55
N CYS A 213 22.15 21.08 53.51
CA CYS A 213 22.08 22.55 53.64
C CYS A 213 20.91 22.99 54.54
N GLU A 214 19.73 22.38 54.41
CA GLU A 214 18.60 22.68 55.29
C GLU A 214 18.90 22.35 56.75
N THR A 215 19.57 21.23 57.03
CA THR A 215 19.98 20.88 58.40
C THR A 215 20.97 21.89 58.97
N GLN A 216 21.96 22.32 58.17
CA GLN A 216 22.90 23.37 58.58
C GLN A 216 22.18 24.71 58.84
N LEU A 217 21.21 25.08 58.01
CA LEU A 217 20.43 26.30 58.20
C LEU A 217 19.62 26.26 59.51
N ARG A 218 19.00 25.12 59.83
CA ARG A 218 18.29 24.91 61.12
C ARG A 218 19.24 24.99 62.32
N GLU A 219 20.44 24.43 62.19
CA GLU A 219 21.44 24.51 63.25
C GLU A 219 21.88 25.96 63.50
N VAL A 220 22.18 26.71 62.43
CA VAL A 220 22.51 28.14 62.53
C VAL A 220 21.37 28.95 63.15
N ASP A 221 20.11 28.69 62.75
CA ASP A 221 18.95 29.38 63.32
C ASP A 221 18.77 29.06 64.82
N THR A 222 19.06 27.82 65.22
CA THR A 222 19.04 27.40 66.63
C THR A 222 20.14 28.10 67.42
N GLN A 223 21.38 28.10 66.91
CA GLN A 223 22.50 28.81 67.52
C GLN A 223 22.24 30.33 67.63
N PHE A 224 21.61 30.91 66.62
CA PHE A 224 21.22 32.32 66.63
C PHE A 224 20.17 32.61 67.70
N ARG A 225 19.13 31.78 67.80
CA ARG A 225 18.11 31.89 68.85
C ARG A 225 18.70 31.74 70.25
N GLU A 226 19.60 30.80 70.46
CA GLU A 226 20.32 30.65 71.73
C GLU A 226 21.18 31.87 72.06
N SER A 227 21.92 32.40 71.08
CA SER A 227 22.71 33.62 71.27
C SER A 227 21.84 34.84 71.56
N MET A 228 20.66 34.94 70.93
CA MET A 228 19.69 36.00 71.21
C MET A 228 19.07 35.84 72.59
N SER A 229 18.72 34.62 73.01
CA SER A 229 18.22 34.35 74.36
C SER A 229 19.22 34.73 75.46
N LYS A 230 20.52 34.48 75.24
CA LYS A 230 21.58 34.89 76.18
C LYS A 230 21.76 36.42 76.23
N LYS A 231 21.54 37.13 75.13
CA LYS A 231 21.64 38.60 75.06
C LYS A 231 20.37 39.30 75.52
N ALA A 232 19.22 38.66 75.37
CA ALA A 232 17.89 39.17 75.69
C ALA A 232 17.49 38.95 77.15
N ASP A 233 18.45 38.71 78.04
CA ASP A 233 18.20 38.89 79.47
C ASP A 233 18.10 40.40 79.76
N ALA A 234 16.98 40.96 79.34
CA ALA A 234 16.62 42.36 79.56
C ALA A 234 16.62 42.65 81.07
N VAL A 235 16.36 41.65 81.92
CA VAL A 235 16.42 41.78 83.38
C VAL A 235 17.85 41.99 83.86
N GLU A 236 18.84 41.31 83.28
CA GLU A 236 20.27 41.54 83.56
C GLU A 236 20.70 42.94 83.08
N VAL A 237 20.20 43.39 81.92
CA VAL A 237 20.46 44.74 81.38
C VAL A 237 19.80 45.83 82.21
N TYR A 238 18.55 45.63 82.67
CA TYR A 238 17.85 46.51 83.59
C TYR A 238 18.49 46.52 84.99
N ARG A 239 18.95 45.37 85.51
CA ARG A 239 19.71 45.29 86.77
C ARG A 239 21.06 45.99 86.69
N LEU A 240 21.75 45.88 85.55
CA LEU A 240 22.98 46.62 85.31
C LEU A 240 22.69 48.11 85.16
N LEU A 241 21.63 48.51 84.45
CA LEU A 241 21.20 49.91 84.35
C LEU A 241 20.82 50.51 85.73
N ASP A 242 20.15 49.76 86.59
CA ASP A 242 19.83 50.16 87.97
C ASP A 242 21.10 50.26 88.85
N ARG A 243 22.11 49.43 88.61
CA ARG A 243 23.44 49.56 89.23
C ARG A 243 24.32 50.63 88.57
N LYS A 244 23.96 51.15 87.39
CA LYS A 244 24.71 52.13 86.60
C LYS A 244 24.40 53.59 86.94
N ALA A 245 23.72 53.88 88.05
CA ALA A 245 23.67 55.22 88.61
C ALA A 245 25.02 55.67 89.25
N ASP A 246 26.08 54.87 89.16
CA ASP A 246 27.41 55.21 89.66
C ASP A 246 28.46 55.18 88.53
N ALA A 247 28.86 56.36 88.04
CA ALA A 247 29.72 56.53 86.87
C ALA A 247 31.13 55.95 87.06
N ALA A 248 31.59 55.77 88.30
CA ALA A 248 32.88 55.17 88.61
C ALA A 248 32.91 53.66 88.32
N ALA A 249 31.86 52.93 88.71
CA ALA A 249 31.74 51.50 88.47
C ALA A 249 31.57 51.14 86.98
N VAL A 250 31.04 52.05 86.16
CA VAL A 250 30.94 51.87 84.70
C VAL A 250 32.31 51.90 84.03
N THR A 251 33.24 52.71 84.53
CA THR A 251 34.58 52.84 83.97
C THR A 251 35.46 51.63 84.32
N GLU A 252 35.32 51.12 85.56
CA GLU A 252 35.98 49.89 86.02
C GLU A 252 35.40 48.62 85.36
N ALA A 253 34.07 48.55 85.20
CA ALA A 253 33.41 47.46 84.48
C ALA A 253 33.66 47.49 82.97
N LEU A 254 33.93 48.66 82.35
CA LEU A 254 34.36 48.75 80.95
C LEU A 254 35.82 48.29 80.76
N GLN A 255 36.70 48.55 81.74
CA GLN A 255 38.04 47.98 81.76
C GLN A 255 38.04 46.46 81.97
N HIS A 256 37.07 45.91 82.72
CA HIS A 256 36.90 44.46 82.89
C HIS A 256 36.05 43.77 81.79
N LYS A 257 35.19 44.50 81.05
CA LYS A 257 34.38 43.96 79.93
C LYS A 257 35.02 44.13 78.55
N ALA A 258 36.18 44.76 78.45
CA ALA A 258 37.17 44.41 77.44
C ALA A 258 37.97 43.17 77.89
N SER A 259 37.33 42.22 78.59
CA SER A 259 37.96 40.96 78.97
C SER A 259 38.38 40.26 77.70
N GLN A 260 39.63 39.80 77.71
CA GLN A 260 40.25 39.04 76.65
C GLN A 260 39.34 37.92 76.11
N GLU A 261 38.51 37.31 76.96
CA GLU A 261 37.49 36.32 76.56
C GLU A 261 36.44 36.84 75.56
N THR A 262 35.96 38.08 75.69
CA THR A 262 34.99 38.63 74.72
C THR A 262 35.65 38.94 73.38
N VAL A 263 36.92 39.36 73.41
CA VAL A 263 37.72 39.57 72.20
C VAL A 263 38.06 38.22 71.55
N GLU A 264 38.45 37.20 72.32
CA GLU A 264 38.67 35.84 71.83
C GLU A 264 37.40 35.19 71.29
N ALA A 265 36.23 35.42 71.91
CA ALA A 265 34.95 34.94 71.41
C ALA A 265 34.53 35.65 70.10
N VAL A 266 34.86 36.93 69.94
CA VAL A 266 34.62 37.65 68.68
C VAL A 266 35.63 37.21 67.62
N LEU A 267 36.90 37.04 67.95
CA LEU A 267 37.92 36.52 67.05
C LEU A 267 37.57 35.09 66.58
N SER A 268 37.12 34.21 67.47
CA SER A 268 36.63 32.87 67.11
C SER A 268 35.44 32.93 66.15
N LYS A 269 34.53 33.90 66.31
CA LYS A 269 33.42 34.10 65.37
C LYS A 269 33.87 34.68 64.03
N VAL A 270 34.89 35.54 64.02
CA VAL A 270 35.50 36.07 62.80
C VAL A 270 36.25 34.97 62.07
N ASP A 271 36.96 34.08 62.77
CA ASP A 271 37.61 32.90 62.20
C ASP A 271 36.57 31.93 61.60
N GLY A 272 35.44 31.70 62.30
CA GLY A 272 34.32 30.94 61.75
C GLY A 272 33.68 31.60 60.52
N ALA A 273 33.62 32.94 60.46
CA ALA A 273 33.13 33.68 59.30
C ALA A 273 34.11 33.61 58.11
N LEU A 274 35.42 33.62 58.38
CA LEU A 274 36.47 33.39 57.37
C LEU A 274 36.37 31.97 56.78
N ASP A 275 36.05 30.98 57.61
CA ASP A 275 35.82 29.61 57.13
C ASP A 275 34.51 29.47 56.33
N LEU A 276 33.49 30.28 56.66
CA LEU A 276 32.29 30.38 55.83
C LEU A 276 32.60 31.01 54.46
N ALA A 277 33.46 32.04 54.42
CA ALA A 277 33.91 32.66 53.17
C ALA A 277 34.70 31.68 52.29
N SER A 278 35.58 30.87 52.90
CA SER A 278 36.35 29.84 52.18
C SER A 278 35.44 28.76 51.57
N ARG A 279 34.40 28.35 52.30
CA ARG A 279 33.35 27.44 51.81
C ARG A 279 32.53 28.05 50.69
N LEU A 280 32.22 29.35 50.78
CA LEU A 280 31.46 30.06 49.76
C LEU A 280 32.26 30.18 48.46
N ASP A 281 33.56 30.46 48.55
CA ASP A 281 34.48 30.43 47.40
C ASP A 281 34.62 29.03 46.79
N ALA A 282 34.67 27.98 47.61
CA ALA A 282 34.69 26.61 47.12
C ALA A 282 33.39 26.25 46.37
N LEU A 283 32.24 26.68 46.90
CA LEU A 283 30.94 26.47 46.27
C LEU A 283 30.81 27.26 44.96
N GLN A 284 31.31 28.50 44.93
CA GLN A 284 31.37 29.34 43.74
C GLN A 284 32.18 28.65 42.63
N ARG A 285 33.36 28.09 42.95
CA ARG A 285 34.17 27.33 41.99
C ARG A 285 33.47 26.06 41.49
N ASP A 286 32.74 25.33 42.35
CA ASP A 286 31.97 24.15 41.93
C ASP A 286 30.84 24.54 40.95
N VAL A 287 30.15 25.65 41.22
CA VAL A 287 29.11 26.20 40.34
C VAL A 287 29.69 26.62 38.99
N ASP A 288 30.82 27.34 38.99
CA ASP A 288 31.49 27.76 37.75
C ASP A 288 32.01 26.57 36.94
N GLY A 289 32.52 25.52 37.63
CA GLY A 289 32.91 24.26 37.02
C GLY A 289 31.72 23.56 36.31
N LYS A 290 30.59 23.41 37.00
CA LYS A 290 29.38 22.81 36.43
C LYS A 290 28.77 23.65 35.31
N LEU A 291 28.85 24.97 35.40
CA LEU A 291 28.42 25.87 34.33
C LEU A 291 29.28 25.70 33.07
N SER A 292 30.60 25.52 33.25
CA SER A 292 31.53 25.22 32.16
C SER A 292 31.22 23.86 31.49
N GLU A 293 30.99 22.82 32.29
CA GLU A 293 30.58 21.50 31.78
C GLU A 293 29.24 21.57 31.01
N ALA A 294 28.26 22.30 31.53
CA ALA A 294 26.98 22.50 30.86
C ALA A 294 27.16 23.23 29.52
N LYS A 295 28.03 24.25 29.44
CA LYS A 295 28.36 24.94 28.18
C LYS A 295 29.01 23.99 27.18
N SER A 296 29.98 23.19 27.63
CA SER A 296 30.61 22.16 26.79
C SER A 296 29.59 21.18 26.22
N LEU A 297 28.63 20.74 27.05
CA LEU A 297 27.57 19.83 26.66
C LEU A 297 26.60 20.48 25.66
N TYR A 298 26.28 21.76 25.83
CA TYR A 298 25.50 22.53 24.83
C TYR A 298 26.21 22.61 23.48
N THR A 299 27.51 22.92 23.46
CA THR A 299 28.29 22.93 22.21
C THR A 299 28.39 21.54 21.57
N ALA A 300 28.49 20.47 22.37
CA ALA A 300 28.49 19.10 21.86
C ALA A 300 27.12 18.71 21.27
N MET A 301 26.02 19.10 21.92
CA MET A 301 24.67 18.89 21.40
C MET A 301 24.41 19.68 20.12
N GLU A 302 24.91 20.90 20.02
CA GLU A 302 24.83 21.73 18.83
C GLU A 302 25.68 21.16 17.67
N GLY A 303 26.78 20.47 17.99
CA GLY A 303 27.59 19.72 17.02
C GLY A 303 26.94 18.43 16.52
N LEU A 304 26.29 17.66 17.40
CA LEU A 304 25.64 16.37 17.05
C LEU A 304 24.26 16.55 16.38
N ALA A 305 23.64 17.71 16.53
CA ALA A 305 22.33 18.02 15.95
C ALA A 305 22.43 19.00 14.77
N ARG A 306 23.49 18.91 13.95
CA ARG A 306 23.49 19.62 12.67
C ARG A 306 22.42 19.00 11.77
N VAL A 307 21.26 19.65 11.78
CA VAL A 307 20.15 19.38 10.86
C VAL A 307 20.65 19.34 9.40
N GLU A 308 21.73 20.03 9.10
CA GLU A 308 22.45 19.98 7.82
C GLU A 308 22.98 18.57 7.48
N ASP A 309 23.56 17.84 8.43
CA ASP A 309 24.10 16.50 8.20
C ASP A 309 22.96 15.48 8.02
N VAL A 310 21.88 15.62 8.78
CA VAL A 310 20.66 14.81 8.61
C VAL A 310 20.02 15.11 7.25
N ASN A 311 19.89 16.38 6.87
CA ASN A 311 19.35 16.77 5.57
C ASN A 311 20.24 16.29 4.42
N LYS A 312 21.57 16.31 4.59
CA LYS A 312 22.51 15.77 3.62
C LYS A 312 22.35 14.25 3.45
N ALA A 313 22.27 13.51 4.55
CA ALA A 313 22.01 12.07 4.51
C ALA A 313 20.64 11.75 3.88
N LEU A 314 19.61 12.56 4.18
CA LEU A 314 18.29 12.40 3.56
C LEU A 314 18.34 12.64 2.04
N LEU A 315 19.07 13.67 1.60
CA LEU A 315 19.28 13.97 0.18
C LEU A 315 20.03 12.85 -0.54
N GLU A 316 21.06 12.26 0.08
CA GLU A 316 21.78 11.10 -0.46
C GLU A 316 20.85 9.89 -0.62
N VAL A 317 20.01 9.60 0.39
CA VAL A 317 19.00 8.53 0.31
C VAL A 317 17.98 8.81 -0.79
N CYS A 318 17.48 10.04 -0.92
CA CYS A 318 16.56 10.42 -1.99
C CYS A 318 17.20 10.23 -3.38
N ALA A 319 18.45 10.64 -3.57
CA ALA A 319 19.17 10.46 -4.82
C ALA A 319 19.41 8.97 -5.14
N GLU A 320 19.69 8.15 -4.12
CA GLU A 320 19.86 6.71 -4.30
C GLU A 320 18.54 6.00 -4.64
N LEU A 321 17.42 6.43 -4.05
CA LEU A 321 16.08 5.94 -4.39
C LEU A 321 15.67 6.31 -5.82
N GLU A 322 15.97 7.54 -6.26
CA GLU A 322 15.73 7.96 -7.65
C GLU A 322 16.54 7.12 -8.67
N ASN A 323 17.76 6.73 -8.31
CA ASN A 323 18.61 5.87 -9.15
C ASN A 323 18.16 4.40 -9.19
N LYS A 324 17.67 3.85 -8.07
CA LYS A 324 17.29 2.42 -7.99
C LYS A 324 15.89 2.11 -8.53
N ALA A 325 14.99 3.09 -8.54
CA ALA A 325 13.65 2.93 -9.09
C ALA A 325 13.38 4.03 -10.13
N PRO A 326 14.01 3.99 -11.31
CA PRO A 326 13.75 4.99 -12.33
C PRO A 326 12.26 4.96 -12.62
N VAL A 327 11.58 6.09 -12.38
CA VAL A 327 10.12 6.25 -12.58
C VAL A 327 9.70 5.75 -13.97
N ASN A 328 10.59 5.88 -14.95
CA ASN A 328 10.43 5.35 -16.30
C ASN A 328 10.19 3.83 -16.36
N GLU A 329 10.82 3.04 -15.49
CA GLU A 329 10.65 1.59 -15.46
C GLU A 329 9.32 1.19 -14.81
N ILE A 330 8.88 1.92 -13.78
CA ILE A 330 7.55 1.75 -13.17
C ILE A 330 6.46 2.08 -14.19
N VAL A 331 6.56 3.22 -14.89
CA VAL A 331 5.62 3.61 -15.95
C VAL A 331 5.63 2.59 -17.09
N ARG A 332 6.79 2.03 -17.44
CA ARG A 332 6.89 0.96 -18.44
C ARG A 332 6.15 -0.30 -18.00
N LEU A 333 6.32 -0.71 -16.74
CA LEU A 333 5.64 -1.87 -16.17
C LEU A 333 4.12 -1.67 -16.08
N GLU A 334 3.67 -0.48 -15.68
CA GLU A 334 2.25 -0.13 -15.60
C GLU A 334 1.60 -0.18 -16.99
N ARG A 335 2.26 0.38 -18.02
CA ARG A 335 1.79 0.27 -19.42
C ARG A 335 1.74 -1.18 -19.87
N GLN A 336 2.74 -1.97 -19.53
CA GLN A 336 2.79 -3.39 -19.89
C GLN A 336 1.65 -4.18 -19.22
N GLN A 337 1.33 -3.88 -17.96
CA GLN A 337 0.20 -4.45 -17.25
C GLN A 337 -1.16 -4.00 -17.81
N GLY A 338 -1.27 -2.74 -18.25
CA GLY A 338 -2.45 -2.24 -18.97
C GLY A 338 -2.74 -3.01 -20.26
N VAL A 339 -1.70 -3.32 -21.04
CA VAL A 339 -1.83 -4.14 -22.27
C VAL A 339 -2.32 -5.56 -21.92
N VAL A 340 -1.73 -6.21 -20.92
CA VAL A 340 -2.15 -7.55 -20.47
C VAL A 340 -3.61 -7.55 -20.00
N ASN A 341 -3.99 -6.57 -19.18
CA ASN A 341 -5.35 -6.45 -18.67
C ASN A 341 -6.37 -6.21 -19.80
N SER A 342 -6.02 -5.38 -20.79
CA SER A 342 -6.88 -5.14 -21.96
C SER A 342 -7.06 -6.40 -22.82
N GLY A 343 -6.00 -7.19 -23.01
CA GLY A 343 -6.06 -8.47 -23.71
C GLY A 343 -6.92 -9.51 -22.97
N PHE A 344 -6.83 -9.56 -21.64
CA PHE A 344 -7.68 -10.42 -20.82
C PHE A 344 -9.16 -10.03 -20.91
N ALA A 345 -9.47 -8.73 -20.83
CA ALA A 345 -10.84 -8.25 -20.95
C ALA A 345 -11.45 -8.58 -22.32
N GLN A 346 -10.68 -8.39 -23.40
CA GLN A 346 -11.13 -8.68 -24.76
C GLN A 346 -11.37 -10.18 -25.00
N ASN A 347 -10.50 -11.04 -24.47
CA ASN A 347 -10.67 -12.50 -24.53
C ASN A 347 -11.87 -12.98 -23.71
N MET A 348 -12.14 -12.37 -22.56
CA MET A 348 -13.33 -12.66 -21.75
C MET A 348 -14.63 -12.27 -22.47
N TYR A 349 -14.64 -11.13 -23.16
CA TYR A 349 -15.82 -10.70 -23.94
C TYR A 349 -16.14 -11.66 -25.09
N MET A 350 -15.13 -12.19 -25.77
CA MET A 350 -15.32 -13.16 -26.87
C MET A 350 -15.80 -14.54 -26.38
N ALA A 351 -15.32 -14.99 -25.21
CA ALA A 351 -15.75 -16.25 -24.61
C ALA A 351 -17.18 -16.19 -24.06
N SER A 352 -17.64 -15.02 -23.61
CA SER A 352 -18.95 -14.84 -22.96
C SER A 352 -20.14 -14.84 -23.93
N THR A 353 -19.93 -14.72 -25.24
CA THR A 353 -21.02 -14.66 -26.23
C THR A 353 -21.65 -16.01 -26.57
N HIS A 354 -21.06 -17.14 -26.18
CA HIS A 354 -21.51 -18.48 -26.63
C HIS A 354 -22.27 -19.34 -25.62
N LEU A 355 -22.26 -19.00 -24.34
CA LEU A 355 -23.00 -19.72 -23.29
C LEU A 355 -23.72 -18.68 -22.44
N GLY A 356 -25.05 -18.72 -22.37
CA GLY A 356 -25.92 -17.75 -21.69
C GLY A 356 -25.72 -17.60 -20.18
N PHE A 357 -24.58 -18.02 -19.64
CA PHE A 357 -24.12 -17.78 -18.28
C PHE A 357 -22.85 -16.93 -18.34
N ARG A 358 -22.96 -15.67 -17.91
CA ARG A 358 -21.80 -14.80 -17.76
C ARG A 358 -21.11 -15.16 -16.44
N VAL A 359 -19.97 -15.83 -16.53
CA VAL A 359 -19.13 -16.13 -15.38
C VAL A 359 -17.94 -15.18 -15.38
N ALA A 360 -17.90 -14.26 -14.42
CA ALA A 360 -16.70 -13.47 -14.14
C ALA A 360 -15.76 -14.30 -13.27
N THR A 361 -14.49 -14.43 -13.66
CA THR A 361 -13.48 -15.19 -12.91
C THR A 361 -12.33 -14.28 -12.47
N ILE A 362 -11.96 -14.33 -11.19
CA ILE A 362 -10.76 -13.68 -10.61
C ILE A 362 -9.84 -14.75 -10.04
N LEU A 363 -8.52 -14.61 -10.23
CA LEU A 363 -7.51 -15.50 -9.65
C LEU A 363 -6.73 -14.78 -8.54
N THR A 364 -6.64 -15.38 -7.35
CA THR A 364 -5.78 -14.84 -6.28
C THR A 364 -4.31 -15.20 -6.55
N VAL A 365 -3.40 -14.23 -6.46
CA VAL A 365 -1.96 -14.50 -6.68
C VAL A 365 -1.28 -14.95 -5.39
N SER A 366 -1.72 -14.45 -4.24
CA SER A 366 -1.12 -14.73 -2.93
C SER A 366 -2.14 -15.34 -1.96
N PRO A 367 -1.74 -16.24 -1.05
CA PRO A 367 -2.64 -16.71 0.00
C PRO A 367 -2.89 -15.60 1.02
N GLY A 368 -4.04 -15.63 1.70
CA GLY A 368 -4.36 -14.68 2.78
C GLY A 368 -5.84 -14.55 3.07
N LEU A 369 -6.17 -13.63 3.98
CA LEU A 369 -7.54 -13.18 4.22
C LEU A 369 -7.89 -12.10 3.19
N TYR A 370 -9.06 -12.24 2.59
CA TYR A 370 -9.57 -11.31 1.60
C TYR A 370 -10.97 -10.85 1.99
N GLU A 371 -11.16 -9.55 2.02
CA GLU A 371 -12.48 -8.93 2.03
C GLU A 371 -13.04 -8.97 0.61
N VAL A 372 -14.12 -9.73 0.43
CA VAL A 372 -14.88 -9.81 -0.81
C VAL A 372 -16.11 -8.94 -0.66
N SER A 373 -16.30 -7.97 -1.54
CA SER A 373 -17.52 -7.16 -1.62
C SER A 373 -18.19 -7.40 -2.95
N PHE A 374 -19.51 -7.50 -2.97
CA PHE A 374 -20.26 -7.63 -4.21
C PHE A 374 -21.58 -6.87 -4.13
N GLY A 375 -22.05 -6.41 -5.29
CA GLY A 375 -23.32 -5.71 -5.41
C GLY A 375 -23.93 -5.94 -6.76
N PHE A 376 -25.24 -6.18 -6.81
CA PHE A 376 -25.98 -6.42 -8.05
C PHE A 376 -27.27 -5.62 -8.05
N TYR A 377 -27.48 -4.88 -9.12
CA TYR A 377 -28.59 -3.97 -9.35
C TYR A 377 -29.39 -4.47 -10.55
N PRO A 378 -30.71 -4.65 -10.45
CA PRO A 378 -31.55 -4.87 -11.63
C PRO A 378 -31.47 -3.65 -12.55
N ALA A 379 -31.54 -3.83 -13.87
CA ALA A 379 -31.57 -2.71 -14.79
C ALA A 379 -32.84 -1.88 -14.55
N GLY A 380 -32.65 -0.64 -14.09
CA GLY A 380 -33.73 0.19 -13.58
C GLY A 380 -34.88 0.41 -14.57
N GLY A 381 -36.10 0.27 -14.05
CA GLY A 381 -37.20 1.22 -14.30
C GLY A 381 -38.33 0.79 -15.25
N GLY A 382 -38.20 -0.33 -15.95
CA GLY A 382 -39.28 -0.78 -16.83
C GLY A 382 -40.52 -1.22 -16.03
N PRO A 383 -41.76 -0.86 -16.42
CA PRO A 383 -42.98 -1.37 -15.77
C PRO A 383 -43.12 -2.90 -15.81
N ARG A 384 -42.29 -3.59 -16.60
CA ARG A 384 -42.18 -5.05 -16.65
C ARG A 384 -41.25 -5.66 -15.57
N ALA A 385 -40.45 -4.87 -14.86
CA ALA A 385 -39.50 -5.34 -13.86
C ALA A 385 -40.16 -6.02 -12.64
N ARG A 386 -41.46 -5.78 -12.40
CA ARG A 386 -42.19 -6.36 -11.25
C ARG A 386 -42.41 -7.89 -11.31
N ARG A 387 -42.12 -8.54 -12.44
CA ARG A 387 -42.27 -10.01 -12.60
C ARG A 387 -40.94 -10.76 -12.75
N ALA A 388 -39.80 -10.08 -12.68
CA ALA A 388 -38.51 -10.76 -12.76
C ALA A 388 -38.26 -11.59 -11.50
N ALA A 389 -37.68 -12.78 -11.67
CA ALA A 389 -37.23 -13.59 -10.54
C ALA A 389 -36.22 -12.79 -9.69
N PRO A 390 -36.27 -12.90 -8.35
CA PRO A 390 -35.31 -12.20 -7.49
C PRO A 390 -33.87 -12.60 -7.86
N PRO A 391 -32.92 -11.65 -7.87
CA PRO A 391 -31.55 -11.95 -8.20
C PRO A 391 -30.97 -12.96 -7.20
N HIS A 392 -30.37 -14.02 -7.74
CA HIS A 392 -29.67 -15.05 -7.01
C HIS A 392 -28.21 -15.03 -7.44
N ILE A 393 -27.32 -14.77 -6.49
CA ILE A 393 -25.89 -14.65 -6.71
C ILE A 393 -25.18 -15.74 -5.93
N GLN A 394 -24.25 -16.43 -6.58
CA GLN A 394 -23.33 -17.34 -5.90
C GLN A 394 -21.90 -16.94 -6.20
N LEU A 395 -21.09 -16.83 -5.14
CA LEU A 395 -19.65 -16.75 -5.24
C LEU A 395 -19.08 -18.15 -5.07
N LEU A 396 -18.39 -18.63 -6.09
CA LEU A 396 -17.71 -19.91 -6.10
C LEU A 396 -16.21 -19.71 -5.88
N VAL A 397 -15.63 -20.50 -4.99
CA VAL A 397 -14.17 -20.61 -4.77
C VAL A 397 -13.76 -21.98 -5.29
N ASN A 398 -12.91 -22.01 -6.33
CA ASN A 398 -12.47 -23.24 -6.99
C ASN A 398 -13.61 -24.14 -7.50
N GLY A 399 -14.76 -23.54 -7.83
CA GLY A 399 -15.95 -24.27 -8.28
C GLY A 399 -16.89 -24.71 -7.16
N GLU A 400 -16.56 -24.47 -5.89
CA GLU A 400 -17.44 -24.72 -4.76
C GLU A 400 -18.13 -23.44 -4.31
N VAL A 401 -19.43 -23.51 -3.99
CA VAL A 401 -20.20 -22.34 -3.53
C VAL A 401 -19.72 -21.94 -2.14
N ALA A 402 -19.10 -20.76 -2.04
CA ALA A 402 -18.62 -20.18 -0.78
C ALA A 402 -19.65 -19.22 -0.17
N LEU A 403 -20.26 -18.36 -1.01
CA LEU A 403 -21.30 -17.42 -0.58
C LEU A 403 -22.50 -17.52 -1.51
N THR A 404 -23.70 -17.45 -0.93
CA THR A 404 -24.96 -17.32 -1.68
C THR A 404 -25.70 -16.12 -1.15
N ALA A 405 -26.09 -15.23 -2.06
CA ALA A 405 -26.90 -14.07 -1.74
C ALA A 405 -28.21 -14.17 -2.53
N LEU A 406 -29.30 -14.29 -1.80
CA LEU A 406 -30.66 -14.33 -2.35
C LEU A 406 -31.39 -13.06 -1.92
N ALA A 407 -31.87 -12.28 -2.88
CA ALA A 407 -32.77 -11.18 -2.55
C ALA A 407 -34.10 -11.75 -2.04
N ASN A 408 -34.35 -11.63 -0.73
CA ASN A 408 -35.64 -11.97 -0.15
C ASN A 408 -36.50 -10.70 -0.05
N PRO A 409 -37.46 -10.47 -0.96
CA PRO A 409 -38.29 -9.27 -0.95
C PRO A 409 -39.16 -9.15 0.31
N HIS A 410 -39.35 -10.22 1.07
CA HIS A 410 -40.14 -10.23 2.29
C HIS A 410 -39.36 -9.84 3.56
N ALA A 411 -38.02 -9.79 3.50
CA ALA A 411 -37.19 -9.53 4.68
C ALA A 411 -37.06 -8.04 5.05
N VAL A 412 -37.60 -7.11 4.25
CA VAL A 412 -37.47 -5.65 4.45
C VAL A 412 -38.53 -5.06 5.40
N GLN A 413 -39.40 -5.87 5.98
CA GLN A 413 -40.34 -5.38 7.00
C GLN A 413 -39.72 -5.48 8.41
N HIS A 414 -39.59 -4.33 9.06
CA HIS A 414 -39.24 -4.10 10.47
C HIS A 414 -37.76 -3.84 10.82
N ALA A 415 -37.23 -2.70 10.38
CA ALA A 415 -36.34 -1.93 11.26
C ALA A 415 -37.23 -0.98 12.11
N PRO A 416 -37.29 -1.12 13.44
CA PRO A 416 -38.08 -0.22 14.27
C PRO A 416 -37.41 1.16 14.26
N GLY A 417 -38.08 2.13 13.63
CA GLY A 417 -37.71 3.53 13.76
C GLY A 417 -37.76 3.95 15.22
N GLY A 418 -36.62 4.40 15.74
CA GLY A 418 -36.50 5.02 17.05
C GLY A 418 -37.29 6.33 17.10
N GLY A 419 -38.54 6.24 17.55
CA GLY A 419 -39.34 7.39 17.95
C GLY A 419 -39.13 7.67 19.43
N GLY A 420 -38.36 8.70 19.74
CA GLY A 420 -38.30 9.27 21.08
C GLY A 420 -39.64 9.91 21.46
N GLY A 421 -40.22 9.46 22.56
CA GLY A 421 -41.44 10.01 23.13
C GLY A 421 -41.54 9.67 24.61
N ALA A 422 -41.15 10.63 25.45
CA ALA A 422 -41.30 10.57 26.89
C ALA A 422 -42.78 10.69 27.29
N ALA A 423 -43.28 9.76 28.10
CA ALA A 423 -44.40 9.98 29.02
C ALA A 423 -44.40 8.92 30.14
N THR A 424 -44.81 9.38 31.31
CA THR A 424 -44.67 8.87 32.68
C THR A 424 -45.50 7.63 33.07
N PRO A 425 -45.26 7.05 34.28
CA PRO A 425 -45.80 5.75 34.68
C PRO A 425 -47.07 5.86 35.54
N ASN A 426 -47.93 4.85 35.41
CA ASN A 426 -48.97 4.40 36.36
C ASN A 426 -49.48 3.07 35.76
N GLY A 427 -49.68 1.95 36.43
CA GLY A 427 -49.83 1.59 37.83
C GLY A 427 -50.72 0.33 37.84
N SER A 428 -50.62 -0.48 38.91
CA SER A 428 -51.53 -1.59 39.30
C SER A 428 -51.30 -3.00 38.72
N SER A 429 -50.71 -3.83 39.59
CA SER A 429 -51.22 -5.11 40.11
C SER A 429 -51.99 -6.07 39.19
N GLY A 430 -51.49 -7.30 39.10
CA GLY A 430 -52.26 -8.46 38.65
C GLY A 430 -51.48 -9.76 38.79
N ALA A 431 -51.52 -10.35 39.98
CA ALA A 431 -50.94 -11.66 40.27
C ALA A 431 -51.59 -12.79 39.43
N ARG A 432 -50.77 -13.68 38.86
CA ARG A 432 -51.16 -15.06 38.55
C ARG A 432 -49.96 -16.00 38.44
N SER A 433 -50.05 -17.08 39.21
CA SER A 433 -49.13 -18.20 39.44
C SER A 433 -48.75 -19.01 38.18
N PRO A 434 -47.74 -19.90 38.29
CA PRO A 434 -46.97 -20.42 37.16
C PRO A 434 -47.59 -21.69 36.58
N ARG A 435 -47.39 -21.91 35.28
CA ARG A 435 -47.68 -23.19 34.62
C ARG A 435 -46.38 -23.80 34.13
N MET A 436 -45.96 -24.85 34.82
CA MET A 436 -44.92 -25.76 34.36
C MET A 436 -45.34 -26.42 33.06
N GLY A 437 -44.45 -26.39 32.07
CA GLY A 437 -44.56 -27.12 30.81
C GLY A 437 -43.16 -27.54 30.39
N SER A 438 -42.77 -28.72 30.84
CA SER A 438 -41.57 -29.44 30.42
C SER A 438 -41.69 -29.83 28.94
N ALA A 439 -40.80 -29.31 28.10
CA ALA A 439 -40.57 -29.79 26.74
C ALA A 439 -39.06 -29.99 26.56
N ALA A 440 -38.70 -31.21 26.15
CA ALA A 440 -37.35 -31.71 26.03
C ALA A 440 -36.49 -30.93 25.03
N PRO A 441 -35.16 -30.81 25.26
CA PRO A 441 -34.25 -30.24 24.29
C PRO A 441 -33.99 -31.25 23.17
N GLY A 442 -34.54 -30.98 21.99
CA GLY A 442 -34.11 -31.62 20.75
C GLY A 442 -32.72 -31.10 20.37
N SER A 443 -31.80 -32.03 20.09
CA SER A 443 -30.43 -31.76 19.68
C SER A 443 -30.36 -30.79 18.49
N PRO A 444 -29.60 -29.68 18.56
CA PRO A 444 -29.34 -28.87 17.39
C PRO A 444 -28.35 -29.61 16.49
N GLY A 445 -28.83 -30.07 15.33
CA GLY A 445 -27.94 -30.43 14.24
C GLY A 445 -27.09 -29.21 13.88
N MET A 446 -25.77 -29.40 13.80
CA MET A 446 -24.84 -28.40 13.27
C MET A 446 -25.17 -28.18 11.78
N GLU A 447 -26.17 -27.36 11.50
CA GLU A 447 -26.25 -26.69 10.22
C GLU A 447 -25.03 -25.77 10.12
N ARG A 448 -24.23 -26.01 9.09
CA ARG A 448 -23.02 -25.27 8.75
C ARG A 448 -23.41 -23.80 8.56
N ALA A 449 -23.24 -23.00 9.61
CA ALA A 449 -23.55 -21.57 9.60
C ALA A 449 -22.72 -20.91 8.50
N THR A 450 -23.39 -20.60 7.38
CA THR A 450 -22.85 -19.71 6.38
C THR A 450 -22.84 -18.32 7.00
N SER A 451 -21.67 -17.67 6.94
CA SER A 451 -21.40 -16.36 7.51
C SER A 451 -22.52 -15.38 7.14
N THR A 452 -23.26 -14.90 8.14
CA THR A 452 -24.31 -13.89 8.00
C THR A 452 -23.69 -12.52 8.23
N THR A 453 -22.82 -12.09 7.31
CA THR A 453 -22.18 -10.78 7.36
C THR A 453 -22.69 -9.91 6.19
N GLY A 454 -23.29 -8.78 6.54
CA GLY A 454 -23.42 -7.61 5.68
C GLY A 454 -24.42 -7.64 4.52
N LEU A 455 -25.30 -8.63 4.37
CA LEU A 455 -26.30 -8.61 3.29
C LEU A 455 -27.33 -7.49 3.51
N SER A 456 -27.29 -6.47 2.65
CA SER A 456 -28.33 -5.44 2.55
C SER A 456 -29.05 -5.58 1.21
N SER A 457 -30.36 -5.77 1.27
CA SER A 457 -31.23 -5.79 0.08
C SER A 457 -32.19 -4.63 0.14
N SER A 458 -32.20 -3.77 -0.87
CA SER A 458 -33.26 -2.77 -1.03
C SER A 458 -33.82 -2.82 -2.45
N PRO A 459 -35.14 -2.73 -2.62
CA PRO A 459 -35.77 -2.77 -3.94
C PRO A 459 -35.32 -1.65 -4.87
N ALA A 460 -34.74 -0.56 -4.32
CA ALA A 460 -34.18 0.54 -5.11
C ALA A 460 -32.68 0.41 -5.38
N THR A 461 -31.93 -0.31 -4.54
CA THR A 461 -30.45 -0.34 -4.57
C THR A 461 -29.88 -1.74 -4.78
N GLY A 462 -30.68 -2.72 -5.17
CA GLY A 462 -30.19 -4.07 -5.46
C GLY A 462 -29.77 -4.87 -4.21
N LEU A 463 -28.98 -5.90 -4.44
CA LEU A 463 -28.41 -6.78 -3.40
C LEU A 463 -26.92 -6.48 -3.25
N THR A 464 -26.51 -6.00 -2.09
CA THR A 464 -25.10 -5.77 -1.75
C THR A 464 -24.69 -6.61 -0.56
N GLY A 465 -23.48 -7.15 -0.58
CA GLY A 465 -22.92 -7.96 0.49
C GLY A 465 -21.41 -7.82 0.55
N TRP A 466 -20.84 -8.14 1.71
CA TRP A 466 -19.41 -8.31 1.86
C TRP A 466 -19.12 -9.38 2.89
N ASP A 467 -18.03 -10.12 2.73
CA ASP A 467 -17.57 -11.12 3.69
C ASP A 467 -16.04 -11.25 3.63
N VAL A 468 -15.45 -11.90 4.63
CA VAL A 468 -14.01 -12.17 4.69
C VAL A 468 -13.75 -13.64 4.44
N LEU A 469 -13.01 -13.95 3.36
CA LEU A 469 -12.65 -15.31 2.98
C LEU A 469 -11.15 -15.56 3.16
N ALA A 470 -10.80 -16.70 3.76
CA ALA A 470 -9.44 -17.22 3.71
C ALA A 470 -9.22 -17.93 2.36
N LEU A 471 -8.41 -17.35 1.48
CA LEU A 471 -8.18 -17.87 0.14
C LEU A 471 -6.75 -18.43 0.01
N PRO A 472 -6.58 -19.65 -0.54
CA PRO A 472 -5.25 -20.16 -0.89
C PRO A 472 -4.65 -19.38 -2.07
N ALA A 473 -3.35 -19.60 -2.32
CA ALA A 473 -2.71 -19.11 -3.53
C ALA A 473 -3.37 -19.75 -4.76
N LYS A 474 -3.57 -18.96 -5.83
CA LYS A 474 -4.20 -19.40 -7.08
C LYS A 474 -5.66 -19.84 -6.94
N ALA A 475 -6.36 -19.37 -5.91
CA ALA A 475 -7.79 -19.61 -5.77
C ALA A 475 -8.55 -18.94 -6.92
N LYS A 476 -9.45 -19.69 -7.55
CA LYS A 476 -10.32 -19.23 -8.63
C LYS A 476 -11.66 -18.78 -8.04
N LEU A 477 -11.87 -17.48 -7.96
CA LEU A 477 -13.16 -16.89 -7.60
C LEU A 477 -14.01 -16.78 -8.86
N ALA A 478 -15.22 -17.30 -8.85
CA ALA A 478 -16.18 -17.13 -9.92
C ALA A 478 -17.50 -16.61 -9.35
N VAL A 479 -18.16 -15.69 -10.03
CA VAL A 479 -19.51 -15.26 -9.64
C VAL A 479 -20.51 -15.71 -10.68
N THR A 480 -21.57 -16.37 -10.21
CA THR A 480 -22.75 -16.67 -11.02
C THR A 480 -23.88 -15.74 -10.60
N TYR A 481 -24.58 -15.23 -11.60
CA TYR A 481 -25.76 -14.38 -11.43
C TYR A 481 -26.92 -15.03 -12.17
N ALA A 482 -28.01 -15.27 -11.46
CA ALA A 482 -29.29 -15.69 -12.02
C ALA A 482 -30.32 -14.60 -11.71
N GLY A 483 -30.70 -13.82 -12.71
CA GLY A 483 -31.61 -12.69 -12.57
C GLY A 483 -31.91 -12.06 -13.94
N GLU A 484 -32.14 -10.76 -13.97
CA GLU A 484 -32.48 -10.04 -15.20
C GLU A 484 -31.29 -9.94 -16.16
N GLU A 485 -31.52 -10.10 -17.46
CA GLU A 485 -30.46 -10.10 -18.50
C GLU A 485 -29.60 -8.82 -18.52
N ARG A 486 -30.14 -7.71 -18.01
CA ARG A 486 -29.47 -6.40 -17.97
C ARG A 486 -29.00 -6.02 -16.57
N GLY A 487 -28.95 -6.95 -15.61
CA GLY A 487 -28.42 -6.68 -14.29
C GLY A 487 -26.99 -6.12 -14.36
N GLU A 488 -26.74 -5.04 -13.64
CA GLU A 488 -25.41 -4.47 -13.44
C GLU A 488 -24.89 -4.87 -12.07
N GLY A 489 -23.57 -4.94 -11.89
CA GLY A 489 -23.01 -5.28 -10.60
C GLY A 489 -21.52 -5.05 -10.50
N PHE A 490 -21.00 -5.18 -9.30
CA PHE A 490 -19.58 -5.09 -8.99
C PHE A 490 -19.15 -6.27 -8.12
N LEU A 491 -17.86 -6.59 -8.22
CA LEU A 491 -17.15 -7.52 -7.35
C LEU A 491 -15.82 -6.86 -6.97
N GLY A 492 -15.67 -6.52 -5.71
CA GLY A 492 -14.44 -6.01 -5.11
C GLY A 492 -13.71 -7.11 -4.34
N LEU A 493 -12.40 -7.12 -4.44
CA LEU A 493 -11.53 -8.02 -3.70
C LEU A 493 -10.39 -7.20 -3.07
N ARG A 494 -10.28 -7.21 -1.75
CA ARG A 494 -9.23 -6.52 -1.00
C ARG A 494 -8.50 -7.51 -0.11
N LYS A 495 -7.17 -7.58 -0.23
CA LYS A 495 -6.35 -8.36 0.70
C LYS A 495 -6.25 -7.62 2.04
N LEU A 496 -6.52 -8.31 3.14
CA LEU A 496 -6.43 -7.77 4.50
C LEU A 496 -5.03 -7.97 5.10
#